data_AF-A0A0A7GFV8-F1
#
_entry.id   AF-A0A0A7GFV8-F1
#
_cell.length_a   1.000
_cell.length_b   1.000
_cell.length_c   1.000
_cell.angle_alpha   90.00
_cell.angle_beta   90.00
_cell.angle_gamma   90.00
#
_symmetry.space_group_name_H-M   'P 1'
#
loop_
_entity.id
_entity.type
_entity.pdbx_description
1 polymer ?
#
loop_
_entity_poly.entity_id
_entity_poly.type
_entity_poly.pdbx_seq_one_letter_code
_entity_poly.pdbx_strand_id
1 'polypeptide(L)' 'MEIEKLKHLLQHWIEHNNEHVSKYLEWAEKIEDEYPDVSRKIKESIEFFENGNLKLKEAFELIK' A
#
# COMPACT_ATOMS: atom_id res chain seq x y z
N MET A 1 16.41 12.64 17.04
CA MET A 1 16.67 12.91 15.61
C MET A 1 16.28 11.74 14.73
N GLU A 2 16.84 10.54 14.92
CA GLU A 2 16.51 9.38 14.08
C GLU A 2 15.04 8.94 14.18
N ILE A 3 14.46 8.97 15.39
CA ILE A 3 13.06 8.58 15.59
C ILE A 3 12.07 9.54 14.91
N GLU A 4 12.37 10.84 14.89
CA GLU A 4 11.55 11.84 14.20
C GLU A 4 11.64 11.71 12.68
N LYS A 5 12.84 11.40 12.16
CA LYS A 5 13.00 11.05 10.73
C LYS A 5 12.18 9.80 10.39
N LEU A 6 12.21 8.78 11.24
CA LEU A 6 11.43 7.56 11.04
C LEU A 6 9.91 7.85 11.06
N LYS A 7 9.42 8.67 12.00
CA LYS A 7 8.01 9.13 12.01
C LYS A 7 7.62 9.74 10.67
N HIS A 8 8.44 10.65 10.15
CA HIS A 8 8.18 11.30 8.87
C HIS A 8 8.17 10.30 7.69
N LEU A 9 9.13 9.38 7.66
CA LEU A 9 9.20 8.33 6.63
C LEU A 9 7.98 7.40 6.67
N LEU A 10 7.56 6.96 7.86
CA LEU A 10 6.38 6.11 8.03
C LEU A 10 5.13 6.82 7.54
N GLN A 11 4.92 8.08 7.95
CA GLN A 11 3.76 8.85 7.50
C GLN A 11 3.74 9.00 5.98
N HIS A 12 4.86 9.41 5.37
CA HIS A 12 4.95 9.61 3.92
C HIS A 12 4.69 8.30 3.15
N TRP A 13 5.27 7.18 3.60
CA TRP A 13 5.01 5.87 2.99
C TRP A 13 3.53 5.49 3.10
N ILE A 14 2.90 5.68 4.27
CA ILE A 14 1.50 5.30 4.49
C ILE A 14 0.57 6.05 3.54
N GLU A 15 0.78 7.36 3.39
CA GLU A 15 0.02 8.22 2.48
C GLU A 15 0.24 7.78 1.02
N HIS A 16 1.49 7.61 0.61
CA HIS A 16 1.83 7.27 -0.78
C HIS A 16 1.39 5.85 -1.19
N ASN A 17 1.47 4.88 -0.26
CA ASN A 17 1.04 3.51 -0.52
C ASN A 17 -0.47 3.43 -0.81
N ASN A 18 -1.29 4.27 -0.16
CA ASN A 18 -2.72 4.32 -0.43
C ASN A 18 -3.01 4.82 -1.86
N GLU A 19 -2.23 5.76 -2.37
CA GLU A 19 -2.34 6.23 -3.76
C GLU A 19 -2.00 5.10 -4.75
N HIS A 20 -0.94 4.33 -4.48
CA HIS A 20 -0.56 3.18 -5.32
C HIS A 20 -1.61 2.09 -5.31
N VAL A 21 -2.13 1.71 -4.13
CA VAL A 21 -3.19 0.71 -4.00
C VAL A 21 -4.39 1.10 -4.86
N SER A 22 -4.87 2.34 -4.73
CA SER A 22 -6.02 2.84 -5.51
C SER A 22 -5.76 2.77 -7.02
N LYS A 23 -4.58 3.23 -7.46
CA LYS A 23 -4.22 3.25 -8.88
C LYS A 23 -4.07 1.85 -9.46
N TYR A 24 -3.45 0.92 -8.73
CA TYR A 24 -3.31 -0.45 -9.21
C TYR A 24 -4.64 -1.20 -9.21
N LEU A 25 -5.53 -0.91 -8.26
CA LEU A 25 -6.88 -1.47 -8.25
C LEU A 25 -7.66 -1.02 -9.50
N GLU A 26 -7.64 0.27 -9.82
CA GLU A 26 -8.27 0.82 -11.02
C GLU A 26 -7.77 0.12 -12.30
N TRP A 27 -6.46 -0.13 -12.39
CA TRP A 27 -5.89 -0.86 -13.53
C TRP A 27 -6.28 -2.34 -13.54
N ALA A 28 -6.30 -3.00 -12.39
CA ALA A 28 -6.69 -4.40 -12.28
C ALA A 28 -8.14 -4.60 -12.74
N GLU A 29 -9.05 -3.69 -12.39
CA GLU A 29 -10.44 -3.70 -12.83
C GLU A 29 -10.57 -3.47 -14.33
N LYS A 30 -9.82 -2.50 -14.89
CA LYS A 30 -9.83 -2.20 -16.34
C LYS A 30 -9.41 -3.37 -17.22
N ILE A 31 -8.50 -4.22 -16.74
CA ILE A 31 -7.95 -5.33 -17.51
C ILE A 31 -8.56 -6.68 -17.12
N GLU A 32 -9.54 -6.73 -16.22
CA GLU A 32 -10.05 -7.96 -15.63
C GLU A 32 -10.61 -8.94 -16.67
N ASP A 33 -11.34 -8.42 -17.67
CA ASP A 33 -11.94 -9.24 -18.73
C ASP A 33 -10.90 -9.71 -19.77
N GLU A 34 -9.89 -8.88 -20.08
CA GLU A 34 -8.89 -9.17 -21.13
C GLU A 34 -7.72 -10.01 -20.59
N TYR A 35 -7.31 -9.77 -19.34
CA TYR A 35 -6.17 -10.42 -18.69
C TYR A 35 -6.50 -10.81 -17.23
N PRO A 36 -7.41 -11.79 -17.02
CA PRO A 36 -7.91 -12.14 -15.69
C PRO A 36 -6.80 -12.62 -14.73
N ASP A 37 -5.82 -13.37 -15.21
CA ASP A 37 -4.70 -13.83 -14.38
C ASP A 37 -3.78 -12.67 -13.93
N VAL A 38 -3.59 -11.66 -14.79
CA VAL A 38 -2.80 -10.46 -14.46
C VAL A 38 -3.57 -9.60 -13.47
N SER A 39 -4.85 -9.36 -13.71
CA SER A 39 -5.74 -8.65 -12.78
C SER A 39 -5.70 -9.29 -11.38
N ARG A 40 -5.85 -10.62 -11.31
CA ARG A 40 -5.76 -11.36 -10.05
C ARG A 40 -4.42 -11.16 -9.34
N LYS A 41 -3.29 -11.22 -10.06
CA LYS A 41 -1.97 -11.01 -9.45
C LYS A 41 -1.77 -9.58 -8.94
N ILE A 42 -2.34 -8.59 -9.62
CA ILE A 42 -2.32 -7.20 -9.13
C ILE A 42 -3.16 -7.09 -7.85
N LYS A 43 -4.37 -7.65 -7.83
CA LYS A 43 -5.24 -7.69 -6.64
C LYS A 43 -4.55 -8.40 -5.45
N GLU A 44 -3.91 -9.54 -5.67
CA GLU A 44 -3.08 -10.22 -4.65
C GLU A 44 -1.95 -9.31 -4.13
N SER A 45 -1.25 -8.59 -5.02
CA SER A 45 -0.19 -7.64 -4.62
C SER A 45 -0.72 -6.50 -3.77
N ILE A 46 -1.92 -5.99 -4.07
CA ILE A 46 -2.59 -4.95 -3.29
C ILE A 46 -2.83 -5.43 -1.86
N GLU A 47 -3.28 -6.67 -1.66
CA GLU A 47 -3.47 -7.24 -0.31
C GLU A 47 -2.16 -7.22 0.50
N PHE A 48 -1.02 -7.54 -0.14
CA PHE A 48 0.29 -7.46 0.54
C PHE A 48 0.66 -6.02 0.90
N PHE A 49 0.39 -5.06 0.02
CA PHE A 49 0.64 -3.64 0.27
C PHE A 49 -0.22 -3.12 1.41
N GLU A 50 -1.51 -3.44 1.44
CA GLU A 50 -2.43 -3.02 2.50
C GLU A 50 -2.03 -3.63 3.85
N ASN A 51 -1.70 -4.92 3.88
CA ASN A 51 -1.23 -5.59 5.10
C ASN A 51 0.10 -5.00 5.60
N GLY A 52 1.04 -4.73 4.70
CA GLY A 52 2.29 -4.04 5.03
C GLY A 52 2.03 -2.63 5.56
N ASN A 53 1.11 -1.90 4.94
CA ASN A 53 0.73 -0.56 5.35
C ASN A 53 0.11 -0.52 6.75
N LEU A 54 -0.74 -1.51 7.07
CA LEU A 54 -1.31 -1.69 8.40
C LEU A 54 -0.21 -1.88 9.46
N LYS A 55 0.81 -2.70 9.18
CA LYS A 55 1.93 -2.91 10.11
C LYS A 55 2.79 -1.67 10.29
N LEU A 56 3.01 -0.89 9.24
CA LEU A 56 3.71 0.39 9.35
C LEU A 56 2.89 1.44 10.10
N LYS A 57 1.56 1.43 9.97
CA LYS A 57 0.67 2.27 10.76
C LYS A 57 0.69 1.89 12.25
N GLU A 58 0.61 0.60 12.57
CA GLU A 58 0.77 0.11 13.94
C GLU A 58 2.12 0.57 14.53
N ALA A 59 3.21 0.44 13.76
CA ALA A 59 4.53 0.91 14.19
C ALA A 59 4.56 2.43 14.41
N PHE A 60 3.94 3.23 13.54
CA PHE A 60 3.84 4.68 13.70
C PHE A 60 3.08 5.07 14.97
N GLU A 61 2.01 4.33 15.31
CA GLU A 61 1.21 4.55 16.52
C GLU A 61 1.97 4.22 17.81
N LEU A 62 2.92 3.27 17.77
CA LEU A 62 3.78 2.95 18.93
C LEU A 62 4.83 4.02 19.22
N ILE A 63 5.20 4.82 18.21
CA ILE A 63 6.19 5.89 18.35
C ILE A 63 5.50 7.22 18.68
N LYS A 64 4.18 7.31 18.50
CA LYS A 64 3.41 8.57 18.56
C LYS A 64 3.64 9.33 19.86
#